data_AF-A0A9E3JAE7-F1
#
_entry.id   AF-A0A9E3JAE7-F1
#
_cell.length_a   1.000
_cell.length_b   1.000
_cell.length_c   1.000
_cell.angle_alpha   90.00
_cell.angle_beta   90.00
_cell.angle_gamma   90.00
#
_symmetry.space_group_name_H-M   'P 1'
#
loop_
_entity.id
_entity.type
_entity.pdbx_description
1 polymer ?
#
loop_
_entity_poly.entity_id
_entity_poly.type
_entity_poly.pdbx_seq_one_letter_code
_entity_poly.pdbx_strand_id
1 'polypeptide(L)' 'MLSPRTTPTRDLVGLDGLWRFAPGTRAGATPWASRLAPPLEVPVPASYNDLFVDPEIRDHVGVVWYQREVRVP' A
#
# COMPACT_ATOMS: atom_id res chain seq x y z
N MET A 1 -1.71 -22.72 3.86
CA MET A 1 -0.75 -22.17 2.85
C MET A 1 0.66 -22.36 3.36
N LEU A 2 1.64 -22.58 2.49
CA LEU A 2 3.07 -22.63 2.86
C LEU A 2 3.65 -21.22 2.90
N SER A 3 4.47 -20.90 3.90
CA SER A 3 5.16 -19.61 3.96
C SER A 3 6.23 -19.53 2.86
N PRO A 4 6.33 -18.40 2.13
CA PRO A 4 7.37 -18.21 1.12
C PRO A 4 8.77 -18.30 1.73
N ARG A 5 9.69 -18.98 1.04
CA ARG A 5 11.10 -19.12 1.40
C ARG A 5 11.92 -19.24 0.12
N THR A 6 13.11 -18.66 0.12
CA THR A 6 14.09 -18.91 -0.95
C THR A 6 14.49 -20.39 -0.95
N THR A 7 14.51 -21.02 -2.12
CA THR A 7 14.99 -22.39 -2.34
C THR A 7 15.80 -22.43 -3.64
N PRO A 8 16.46 -23.56 -3.99
CA PRO A 8 17.16 -23.68 -5.27
C PRO A 8 16.29 -23.47 -6.52
N THR A 9 14.97 -23.50 -6.37
CA THR A 9 14.00 -23.35 -7.47
C THR A 9 13.00 -22.21 -7.24
N ARG A 10 13.19 -21.38 -6.21
CA ARG A 10 12.24 -20.32 -5.82
C ARG A 10 12.97 -19.11 -5.26
N ASP A 11 12.71 -17.95 -5.87
CA ASP A 11 13.16 -16.65 -5.36
C ASP A 11 12.10 -16.00 -4.47
N LEU A 12 12.56 -15.21 -3.49
CA LEU A 12 11.72 -14.42 -2.61
C LEU A 12 12.21 -12.97 -2.62
N VAL A 13 11.35 -12.05 -3.06
CA VAL A 13 11.60 -10.61 -3.06
C VAL A 13 10.56 -9.94 -2.16
N GLY A 14 11.02 -9.26 -1.11
CA GLY A 14 10.15 -8.49 -0.22
C GLY A 14 9.64 -7.22 -0.91
N LEU A 15 8.37 -6.90 -0.69
CA LEU A 15 7.74 -5.67 -1.22
C LEU A 15 7.50 -4.62 -0.12
N ASP A 16 8.19 -4.74 1.01
CA ASP A 16 8.15 -3.77 2.12
C ASP A 16 8.74 -2.42 1.70
N GLY A 17 8.40 -1.36 2.44
CA GLY A 17 8.87 0.01 2.21
C GLY A 17 7.73 1.00 2.06
N LEU A 18 7.98 2.14 1.40
CA LEU A 18 6.98 3.18 1.19
C LEU A 18 6.07 2.86 0.01
N TRP A 19 4.76 2.92 0.25
CA TRP A 19 3.71 2.73 -0.75
C TRP A 19 2.87 3.99 -0.86
N ARG A 20 2.38 4.30 -2.07
CA ARG A 20 1.36 5.35 -2.25
C ARG A 20 0.08 4.94 -1.56
N PHE A 21 -0.58 5.90 -0.93
CA PHE A 21 -1.75 5.68 -0.12
C PHE A 21 -2.85 6.68 -0.45
N ALA A 22 -4.10 6.24 -0.45
CA ALA A 22 -5.25 7.13 -0.45
C ALA A 22 -6.48 6.47 0.21
N PRO A 23 -7.18 7.16 1.13
CA PRO A 23 -8.53 6.79 1.51
C PRO A 23 -9.45 6.81 0.29
N GLY A 24 -10.44 5.91 0.22
CA GLY A 24 -11.37 5.83 -0.91
C GLY A 24 -12.11 7.14 -1.20
N THR A 25 -12.34 7.96 -0.17
CA THR A 25 -12.91 9.32 -0.29
C THR A 25 -12.02 10.31 -1.05
N ARG A 26 -10.71 10.03 -1.18
CA ARG A 26 -9.70 10.87 -1.84
C ARG A 26 -9.10 10.23 -3.11
N ALA A 27 -9.51 9.02 -3.47
CA ALA A 27 -8.85 8.19 -4.49
C ALA A 27 -9.50 8.22 -5.89
N GLY A 28 -10.65 8.89 -6.04
CA GLY A 28 -11.43 8.90 -7.28
C GLY A 28 -12.21 7.58 -7.52
N ALA A 29 -12.89 7.46 -8.66
CA ALA A 29 -13.77 6.31 -8.94
C ALA A 29 -13.01 5.02 -9.29
N THR A 30 -11.84 5.14 -9.93
CA THR A 30 -11.04 4.00 -10.41
C THR A 30 -9.54 4.13 -10.02
N PRO A 31 -9.21 4.18 -8.72
CA PRO A 31 -7.85 4.43 -8.21
C PRO A 31 -6.80 3.39 -8.63
N TRP A 32 -7.22 2.19 -9.02
CA TRP A 32 -6.33 1.13 -9.51
C TRP A 32 -5.95 1.29 -10.98
N ALA A 33 -6.70 2.09 -11.76
CA ALA A 33 -6.53 2.19 -13.21
C ALA A 33 -5.36 3.09 -13.64
N SER A 34 -4.85 3.91 -12.72
CA SER A 34 -3.73 4.81 -12.99
C SER A 34 -2.89 5.02 -11.72
N ARG A 35 -1.85 5.83 -11.82
CA ARG A 35 -1.03 6.19 -10.66
C ARG A 35 -1.86 6.97 -9.65
N LEU A 36 -1.86 6.51 -8.40
CA LEU A 36 -2.64 7.08 -7.31
C LEU A 36 -2.17 8.52 -6.98
N ALA A 37 -3.14 9.43 -6.90
CA ALA A 37 -2.99 10.83 -6.52
C ALA A 37 -4.10 11.21 -5.52
N PRO A 38 -3.88 12.13 -4.55
CA PRO A 38 -2.64 12.81 -4.16
C PRO A 38 -1.59 11.89 -3.46
N PRO A 39 -0.33 12.33 -3.28
CA PRO A 39 0.81 11.45 -2.98
C PRO A 39 1.03 11.24 -1.47
N LEU A 40 0.05 10.73 -0.73
CA LEU A 40 0.36 10.23 0.61
C LEU A 40 1.20 8.96 0.48
N GLU A 41 2.13 8.75 1.41
CA GLU A 41 2.96 7.55 1.47
C GLU A 41 2.89 6.93 2.85
N VAL A 42 2.86 5.61 2.90
CA VAL A 42 2.81 4.82 4.15
C VAL A 42 3.88 3.74 4.12
N PRO A 43 4.62 3.53 5.22
CA PRO A 43 5.45 2.35 5.39
C PRO A 43 4.59 1.08 5.44
N VAL A 44 5.04 0.04 4.76
CA VAL A 44 4.53 -1.33 4.84
C VAL A 44 5.67 -2.22 5.34
N PRO A 45 5.47 -3.04 6.39
CA PRO A 45 4.20 -3.27 7.10
C PRO A 45 3.94 -2.24 8.21
N ALA A 46 2.74 -1.64 8.22
CA ALA A 46 2.21 -0.87 9.33
C ALA A 46 0.68 -0.70 9.21
N SER A 47 0.01 -0.47 10.34
CA SER A 47 -1.34 0.11 10.33
C SER A 47 -1.25 1.60 10.01
N TYR A 48 -2.10 2.12 9.12
CA TYR A 48 -2.00 3.50 8.64
C TYR A 48 -2.58 4.57 9.58
N ASN A 49 -3.42 4.17 10.54
CA ASN A 49 -4.27 5.07 11.34
C ASN A 49 -3.47 6.13 12.11
N ASP A 50 -2.29 5.78 12.59
CA ASP A 50 -1.44 6.64 13.43
C ASP A 50 -0.22 7.21 12.69
N LEU A 51 -0.11 6.97 11.37
CA LEU A 51 1.03 7.41 10.56
C LEU A 51 0.91 8.86 10.09
N PHE A 52 -0.30 9.43 10.18
CA PHE A 52 -0.59 10.80 9.79
C PHE A 52 -1.22 11.55 10.96
N VAL A 53 -0.92 12.84 11.07
CA VAL A 53 -1.60 13.75 12.01
C VAL A 53 -2.87 14.29 11.33
N ASP A 54 -3.74 13.38 10.88
CA ASP A 54 -4.99 13.67 10.17
C ASP A 54 -6.14 12.82 10.77
N PRO A 55 -7.06 13.42 11.54
CA PRO A 55 -8.20 12.72 12.13
C PRO A 55 -9.09 12.02 11.10
N GLU A 56 -9.24 12.58 9.90
CA GLU A 56 -10.05 11.94 8.85
C GLU A 56 -9.42 10.62 8.38
N ILE A 57 -8.09 10.51 8.41
CA ILE A 57 -7.38 9.26 8.10
C ILE A 57 -7.44 8.30 9.29
N ARG A 58 -7.25 8.79 10.51
CA ARG A 58 -7.27 7.98 11.74
C ARG A 58 -8.59 7.25 11.91
N ASP A 59 -9.70 7.99 11.77
CA ASP A 59 -11.06 7.53 12.03
C ASP A 59 -11.77 7.08 10.74
N HIS A 60 -11.02 6.89 9.64
CA HIS A 60 -11.56 6.53 8.34
C HIS A 60 -12.34 5.21 8.38
N VAL A 61 -13.58 5.24 7.89
CA VAL A 61 -14.41 4.05 7.68
C VAL A 61 -14.58 3.81 6.19
N GLY A 62 -14.07 2.69 5.71
CA GLY A 62 -14.24 2.25 4.31
C GLY A 62 -12.95 1.74 3.71
N VAL A 63 -12.89 1.76 2.38
CA VAL A 63 -11.75 1.26 1.63
C VAL A 63 -10.59 2.25 1.64
N VAL A 64 -9.38 1.73 1.57
CA VAL A 64 -8.14 2.46 1.36
C VAL A 64 -7.35 1.78 0.25
N TRP A 65 -6.53 2.54 -0.45
CA TRP A 65 -5.75 2.06 -1.60
C TRP A 65 -4.27 2.19 -1.29
N TYR A 66 -3.53 1.10 -1.54
CA TYR A 66 -2.06 1.06 -1.49
C TYR A 66 -1.56 0.77 -2.89
N GLN A 67 -0.52 1.49 -3.35
CA GLN A 67 0.06 1.26 -4.67
C GLN A 67 1.57 1.44 -4.67
N ARG A 68 2.30 0.48 -5.25
CA ARG A 68 3.71 0.64 -5.65
C ARG A 68 3.93 0.01 -7.01
N GLU A 69 4.89 0.55 -7.75
CA GLU A 69 5.41 -0.09 -8.97
C GLU A 69 6.46 -1.13 -8.60
N VAL A 70 6.42 -2.29 -9.25
CA VAL A 70 7.38 -3.38 -9.05
C VAL A 70 7.95 -3.80 -10.40
N ARG A 71 9.25 -4.09 -10.42
CA ARG A 71 9.92 -4.69 -11.58
C ARG A 71 10.24 -6.14 -11.24
N VAL A 72 9.79 -7.06 -12.09
CA VAL A 72 10.09 -8.49 -11.96
C VAL A 72 11.57 -8.71 -12.35
N PRO A 73 12.32 -9.54 -11.60
CA PRO A 73 13.66 -9.97 -11.99
C PRO A 73 13.73 -10.58 -13.39
#